data_AF-A0A411LMX7-F1
#
_entry.id   AF-A0A411LMX7-F1
#
_cell.length_a   1.000
_cell.length_b   1.000
_cell.length_c   1.000
_cell.angle_alpha   90.00
_cell.angle_beta   90.00
_cell.angle_gamma   90.00
#
_symmetry.space_group_name_H-M   'P 1'
#
loop_
_entity.id
_entity.type
_entity.pdbx_description
1 polymer ?
#
loop_
_entity_poly.entity_id
_entity_poly.type
_entity_poly.pdbx_seq_one_letter_code
_entity_poly.pdbx_strand_id
1 'polypeptide(L)'
;MILLPLMILQPEAALSFGEARRLPPPVAGERLLKGVDHGRIEAFVAPAGGINAPGVIDANLVERPSATVQGCTRRRWTVRFRADPNDALDRAMPKDHYQTTEIARAKPSRCPTADYVHLNPGVETSQGFAVLEQLDRLRFGKAKFVIQCTDQTNSELCNRGAKIPYELAHLKPWNISASPNGFVLWLGTPGRTVTEVRFDAREPNHVSISRNIPAPF
;
A
#
# COMPACT_ATOMS: atom_id res chain seq x y z
N MET A 1 42.45 -41.22 -10.46
CA MET A 1 41.83 -39.93 -10.86
C MET A 1 40.33 -40.13 -10.90
N ILE A 2 39.62 -39.68 -9.87
CA ILE A 2 38.15 -39.72 -9.84
C ILE A 2 37.67 -38.36 -10.37
N LEU A 3 37.03 -38.36 -11.55
CA LEU A 3 36.37 -37.19 -12.10
C LEU A 3 35.11 -36.90 -11.28
N LEU A 4 35.09 -35.79 -10.55
CA LEU A 4 33.85 -35.22 -10.01
C LEU A 4 33.06 -34.58 -11.17
N PRO A 5 31.77 -34.92 -11.36
CA PRO A 5 30.92 -34.18 -12.27
C PRO A 5 30.63 -32.81 -11.65
N LEU A 6 31.16 -31.76 -12.28
CA LEU A 6 30.82 -30.38 -12.01
C LEU A 6 29.35 -30.18 -12.43
N MET A 7 28.41 -30.26 -11.49
CA MET A 7 27.03 -29.84 -11.75
C MET A 7 27.03 -28.33 -12.00
N ILE A 8 26.94 -27.95 -13.27
CA ILE A 8 26.71 -26.58 -13.69
C ILE A 8 25.28 -26.23 -13.24
N LEU A 9 25.16 -25.48 -12.13
CA LEU A 9 23.91 -24.83 -11.75
C LEU A 9 23.59 -23.84 -12.88
N GLN A 10 22.65 -24.20 -13.77
CA GLN A 10 22.14 -23.22 -14.71
C GLN A 10 21.39 -22.15 -13.92
N PRO A 11 21.72 -20.85 -14.09
CA PRO A 11 20.93 -19.80 -13.48
C PRO A 11 19.53 -19.90 -14.05
N GLU A 12 18.57 -20.18 -13.18
CA GLU A 12 17.15 -20.17 -13.50
C GLU A 12 16.83 -18.84 -14.19
N ALA A 13 16.35 -18.90 -15.43
CA ALA A 13 16.03 -17.70 -16.18
C ALA A 13 15.00 -16.86 -15.41
N ALA A 14 15.24 -15.55 -15.35
CA ALA A 14 14.32 -14.61 -14.73
C ALA A 14 12.97 -14.66 -15.46
N LEU A 15 11.88 -14.62 -14.68
CA LEU A 15 10.52 -14.64 -15.22
C LEU A 15 10.20 -13.30 -15.91
N SER A 16 9.76 -13.35 -17.16
CA SER A 16 9.10 -12.21 -17.79
C SER A 16 7.77 -11.88 -17.09
N PHE A 17 7.25 -10.68 -17.31
CA PHE A 17 5.95 -10.25 -16.78
C PHE A 17 4.82 -11.21 -17.19
N GLY A 18 4.79 -11.63 -18.45
CA GLY A 18 3.77 -12.53 -18.99
C GLY A 18 3.83 -13.93 -18.38
N GLU A 19 5.03 -14.46 -18.11
CA GLU A 19 5.21 -15.74 -17.43
C GLU A 19 4.82 -15.65 -15.96
N ALA A 20 5.28 -14.61 -15.25
CA ALA A 20 4.95 -14.38 -13.85
C ALA A 20 3.43 -14.31 -13.61
N ARG A 21 2.70 -13.62 -14.48
CA ARG A 21 1.24 -13.48 -14.40
C ARG A 21 0.49 -14.81 -14.54
N ARG A 22 1.07 -15.80 -15.23
CA ARG A 22 0.44 -17.12 -15.46
C ARG A 22 0.76 -18.13 -14.36
N LEU A 23 1.74 -17.85 -13.52
CA LEU A 23 2.14 -18.75 -12.44
C LEU A 23 1.27 -18.56 -11.20
N PRO A 24 1.12 -19.61 -10.37
CA PRO A 24 0.56 -19.44 -9.03
C PRO A 24 1.35 -18.38 -8.23
N PRO A 25 0.69 -17.49 -7.47
CA PRO A 25 1.37 -16.40 -6.77
C PRO A 25 2.55 -16.83 -5.89
N PRO A 26 2.49 -17.94 -5.12
CA PRO A 26 3.66 -18.41 -4.37
C PRO A 26 4.86 -18.69 -5.27
N VAL A 27 4.65 -19.34 -6.41
CA VAL A 27 5.73 -19.73 -7.35
C VAL A 27 6.31 -18.51 -8.05
N ALA A 28 5.47 -17.55 -8.45
CA ALA A 28 5.94 -16.28 -9.00
C ALA A 28 6.79 -15.52 -7.98
N GLY A 29 6.39 -15.53 -6.70
CA GLY A 29 7.13 -14.93 -5.59
C GLY A 29 8.54 -15.47 -5.44
N GLU A 30 8.69 -16.78 -5.24
CA GLU A 30 10.00 -17.44 -5.06
C GLU A 30 10.97 -17.15 -6.21
N ARG A 31 10.46 -17.03 -7.43
CA ARG A 31 11.29 -16.78 -8.62
C ARG A 31 11.63 -15.31 -8.82
N LEU A 32 10.69 -14.39 -8.59
CA LEU A 32 10.90 -12.94 -8.79
C LEU A 32 11.67 -12.29 -7.64
N LEU A 33 11.55 -12.82 -6.43
CA LEU A 33 12.18 -12.29 -5.21
C LEU A 33 13.34 -13.18 -4.72
N LYS A 34 13.89 -13.99 -5.62
CA LYS A 34 14.99 -14.92 -5.31
C LYS A 34 16.15 -14.21 -4.63
N GLY A 35 16.60 -14.75 -3.50
CA GLY A 35 17.71 -14.19 -2.72
C GLY A 35 17.29 -13.09 -1.74
N VAL A 36 16.00 -12.82 -1.61
CA VAL A 36 15.44 -11.86 -0.65
C VAL A 36 14.57 -12.61 0.36
N ASP A 37 14.64 -12.22 1.63
CA ASP A 37 13.75 -12.75 2.65
C ASP A 37 12.33 -12.20 2.42
N HIS A 38 11.42 -13.06 1.97
CA HIS A 38 10.02 -12.73 1.76
C HIS A 38 9.10 -13.80 2.37
N GLY A 39 7.89 -13.40 2.77
CA GLY A 39 6.84 -14.30 3.19
C GLY A 39 6.17 -15.00 2.01
N ARG A 40 5.25 -15.94 2.29
CA ARG A 40 4.45 -16.59 1.24
C ARG A 40 3.63 -15.55 0.49
N ILE A 41 3.83 -15.45 -0.83
CA ILE A 41 3.01 -14.60 -1.70
C ILE A 41 1.64 -15.25 -1.94
N GLU A 42 0.56 -14.49 -1.72
CA GLU A 42 -0.84 -14.93 -1.92
C GLU A 42 -1.48 -14.28 -3.14
N ALA A 43 -0.97 -13.13 -3.61
CA ALA A 43 -1.52 -12.47 -4.79
C ALA A 43 -0.43 -11.83 -5.65
N PHE A 44 -0.62 -11.95 -6.96
CA PHE A 44 0.07 -11.18 -8.00
C PHE A 44 -0.93 -10.18 -8.57
N VAL A 45 -0.64 -8.88 -8.45
CA VAL A 45 -1.53 -7.80 -8.87
C VAL A 45 -0.80 -6.91 -9.86
N ALA A 46 -1.14 -7.05 -11.14
CA ALA A 46 -0.74 -6.10 -12.16
C ALA A 46 -1.78 -4.95 -12.22
N PRO A 47 -1.35 -3.68 -12.20
CA PRO A 47 -2.26 -2.56 -12.40
C PRO A 47 -2.89 -2.64 -13.79
N ALA A 48 -4.18 -2.33 -13.86
CA ALA A 48 -4.91 -2.23 -15.14
C ALA A 48 -4.63 -0.90 -15.89
N GLY A 49 -3.84 0.00 -15.29
CA GLY A 49 -3.46 1.30 -15.82
C GLY A 49 -2.59 2.08 -14.84
N GLY A 50 -1.88 3.11 -15.31
CA GLY A 50 -0.99 3.96 -14.52
C GLY A 50 -0.13 4.87 -15.39
N ILE A 51 0.50 5.89 -14.80
CA ILE A 51 1.41 6.83 -15.49
C ILE A 51 2.84 6.26 -15.42
N ASN A 52 3.02 5.02 -15.85
CA ASN A 52 4.36 4.47 -16.00
C ASN A 52 4.96 4.99 -17.30
N ALA A 53 6.30 5.13 -17.34
CA ALA A 53 6.99 5.43 -18.58
C ALA A 53 6.67 4.35 -19.64
N PRO A 54 6.68 4.69 -20.95
CA PRO A 54 6.47 3.71 -22.01
C PRO A 54 7.38 2.48 -21.84
N GLY A 55 6.79 1.28 -21.96
CA GLY A 55 7.51 0.01 -21.79
C GLY A 55 7.77 -0.40 -20.34
N VAL A 56 7.28 0.34 -19.34
CA VAL A 56 7.43 0.00 -17.92
C VAL A 56 6.11 -0.47 -17.33
N ILE A 57 6.14 -1.58 -16.60
CA ILE A 57 5.01 -2.07 -15.82
C ILE A 57 5.47 -2.48 -14.42
N ASP A 58 4.85 -1.90 -13.41
CA ASP A 58 5.06 -2.25 -12.00
C ASP A 58 3.98 -3.26 -11.61
N ALA A 59 4.36 -4.46 -11.14
CA ALA A 59 3.43 -5.46 -10.62
C ALA A 59 3.66 -5.67 -9.12
N ASN A 60 2.61 -6.01 -8.39
CA ASN A 60 2.69 -6.18 -6.94
C ASN A 60 2.57 -7.66 -6.56
N LEU A 61 3.51 -8.14 -5.73
CA LEU A 61 3.41 -9.41 -5.02
C LEU A 61 2.99 -9.12 -3.59
N VAL A 62 1.87 -9.67 -3.16
CA VAL A 62 1.30 -9.41 -1.83
C VAL A 62 1.49 -10.64 -0.95
N GLU A 63 2.19 -10.46 0.17
CA GLU A 63 2.39 -11.53 1.14
C GLU A 63 1.10 -11.90 1.86
N ARG A 64 1.04 -13.16 2.31
CA ARG A 64 0.07 -13.61 3.31
C ARG A 64 0.19 -12.71 4.54
N PRO A 65 -0.93 -12.16 5.04
CA PRO A 65 -0.88 -11.36 6.24
C PRO A 65 -0.63 -12.19 7.50
N SER A 66 0.10 -11.57 8.41
CA SER A 66 0.45 -12.10 9.72
C SER A 66 -0.24 -11.30 10.81
N ALA A 67 -0.78 -11.99 11.81
CA ALA A 67 -1.36 -11.35 12.99
C ALA A 67 -0.24 -10.88 13.92
N THR A 68 -0.42 -9.70 14.51
CA THR A 68 0.44 -9.10 15.53
C THR A 68 -0.41 -8.67 16.71
N VAL A 69 0.23 -8.24 17.80
CA VAL A 69 -0.48 -7.73 18.99
C VAL A 69 -1.30 -6.46 18.70
N GLN A 70 -0.94 -5.66 17.69
CA GLN A 70 -1.63 -4.41 17.35
C GLN A 70 -2.67 -4.58 16.22
N GLY A 71 -2.55 -5.65 15.42
CA GLY A 71 -3.42 -5.85 14.27
C GLY A 71 -2.87 -6.88 13.32
N CYS A 72 -2.94 -6.58 12.03
CA CYS A 72 -2.43 -7.43 10.97
C CYS A 72 -1.44 -6.66 10.12
N THR A 73 -0.34 -7.30 9.79
CA THR A 73 0.71 -6.73 8.94
C THR A 73 0.95 -7.65 7.75
N ARG A 74 1.39 -7.07 6.65
CA ARG A 74 1.94 -7.81 5.52
C ARG A 74 2.92 -6.95 4.76
N ARG A 75 3.75 -7.56 3.93
CA ARG A 75 4.55 -6.84 2.94
C ARG A 75 3.88 -6.88 1.58
N ARG A 76 4.02 -5.78 0.85
CA ARG A 76 3.76 -5.71 -0.58
C ARG A 76 5.08 -5.40 -1.26
N TRP A 77 5.47 -6.29 -2.17
CA TRP A 77 6.61 -6.09 -3.04
C TRP A 77 6.13 -5.52 -4.36
N THR A 78 6.71 -4.42 -4.79
CA THR A 78 6.58 -3.94 -6.16
C THR A 78 7.76 -4.46 -6.95
N VAL A 79 7.49 -5.16 -8.05
CA VAL A 79 8.49 -5.60 -9.02
C VAL A 79 8.29 -4.79 -10.29
N ARG A 80 9.32 -4.09 -10.72
CA ARG A 80 9.32 -3.31 -11.95
C ARG A 80 9.81 -4.16 -13.10
N PHE A 81 9.00 -4.25 -14.14
CA PHE A 81 9.35 -4.88 -15.40
C PHE A 81 9.56 -3.83 -16.48
N ARG A 82 10.53 -4.08 -17.36
CA ARG A 82 10.83 -3.22 -18.51
C ARG A 82 10.87 -4.05 -19.77
N ALA A 83 10.07 -3.65 -20.77
CA ALA A 83 10.16 -4.16 -22.13
C ALA A 83 11.15 -3.33 -22.95
N ASP A 84 11.81 -3.98 -23.89
CA ASP A 84 12.48 -3.26 -24.96
C ASP A 84 11.44 -2.54 -25.84
N PRO A 85 11.79 -1.41 -26.49
CA PRO A 85 10.81 -0.58 -27.22
C PRO A 85 10.03 -1.33 -28.31
N ASN A 86 10.60 -2.41 -28.85
CA ASN A 86 10.02 -3.21 -29.93
C ASN A 86 9.35 -4.50 -29.45
N ASP A 87 9.41 -4.81 -28.16
CA ASP A 87 8.84 -6.03 -27.59
C ASP A 87 7.48 -5.79 -26.95
N ALA A 88 6.66 -6.84 -26.94
CA ALA A 88 5.40 -6.84 -26.21
C ALA A 88 5.66 -6.73 -24.69
N LEU A 89 4.79 -6.03 -23.96
CA LEU A 89 4.89 -5.91 -22.49
C LEU A 89 4.90 -7.26 -21.77
N ASP A 90 4.29 -8.31 -22.34
CA ASP A 90 4.34 -9.67 -21.79
C ASP A 90 5.77 -10.23 -21.74
N ARG A 91 6.71 -9.70 -22.54
CA ARG A 91 8.13 -10.08 -22.54
C ARG A 91 8.99 -9.19 -21.64
N ALA A 92 8.40 -8.20 -20.98
CA ALA A 92 9.13 -7.30 -20.10
C ALA A 92 9.87 -8.09 -19.01
N MET A 93 11.14 -7.77 -18.81
CA MET A 93 12.01 -8.45 -17.84
C MET A 93 12.08 -7.65 -16.54
N PRO A 94 12.19 -8.32 -15.38
CA PRO A 94 12.29 -7.66 -14.08
C PRO A 94 13.60 -6.87 -14.00
N LYS A 95 13.52 -5.62 -13.56
CA LYS A 95 14.65 -4.70 -13.46
C LYS A 95 15.02 -4.43 -12.01
N ASP A 96 14.03 -4.14 -11.18
CA ASP A 96 14.20 -3.85 -9.76
C ASP A 96 12.96 -4.30 -8.98
N HIS A 97 13.10 -4.36 -7.67
CA HIS A 97 12.00 -4.57 -6.76
C HIS A 97 12.22 -3.77 -5.47
N TYR A 98 11.13 -3.41 -4.81
CA TYR A 98 11.16 -2.80 -3.48
C TYR A 98 9.97 -3.29 -2.66
N GLN A 99 10.12 -3.29 -1.34
CA GLN A 99 9.05 -3.66 -0.42
C GLN A 99 8.44 -2.46 0.26
N THR A 100 7.19 -2.62 0.65
CA THR A 100 6.44 -1.66 1.43
C THR A 100 5.64 -2.43 2.48
N THR A 101 5.42 -1.79 3.63
CA THR A 101 4.65 -2.37 4.72
C THR A 101 3.21 -1.94 4.59
N GLU A 102 2.29 -2.89 4.74
CA GLU A 102 0.87 -2.59 4.87
C GLU A 102 0.32 -3.11 6.19
N ILE A 103 -0.60 -2.35 6.78
CA ILE A 103 -1.25 -2.69 8.06
C ILE A 103 -2.77 -2.69 7.93
N ALA A 104 -3.43 -3.53 8.70
CA ALA A 104 -4.87 -3.54 8.85
C ALA A 104 -5.22 -3.76 10.32
N ARG A 105 -6.29 -3.14 10.81
CA ARG A 105 -6.79 -3.45 12.14
C ARG A 105 -7.28 -4.89 12.17
N ALA A 106 -6.88 -5.65 13.19
CA ALA A 106 -7.32 -7.04 13.32
C ALA A 106 -8.84 -7.10 13.53
N LYS A 107 -9.50 -8.05 12.84
CA LYS A 107 -10.84 -8.51 13.19
C LYS A 107 -10.70 -9.68 14.17
N PRO A 108 -11.70 -9.94 15.04
CA PRO A 108 -11.57 -10.90 16.15
C PRO A 108 -11.11 -12.32 15.80
N SER A 109 -11.22 -12.78 14.55
CA SER A 109 -10.95 -14.18 14.19
C SER A 109 -9.87 -14.44 13.14
N ARG A 110 -9.29 -13.42 12.49
CA ARG A 110 -8.19 -13.57 11.51
C ARG A 110 -7.80 -12.24 10.89
N CYS A 111 -6.63 -12.23 10.25
CA CYS A 111 -6.26 -11.15 9.35
C CYS A 111 -7.14 -11.12 8.10
N PRO A 112 -7.66 -9.95 7.72
CA PRO A 112 -8.41 -9.81 6.47
C PRO A 112 -7.47 -10.02 5.27
N THR A 113 -8.03 -10.22 4.08
CA THR A 113 -7.26 -10.27 2.83
C THR A 113 -7.23 -8.92 2.11
N ALA A 114 -8.11 -7.98 2.52
CA ALA A 114 -8.29 -6.65 1.95
C ALA A 114 -8.32 -5.58 3.05
N ASP A 115 -8.50 -4.32 2.65
CA ASP A 115 -8.57 -3.14 3.55
C ASP A 115 -7.27 -2.89 4.35
N TYR A 116 -6.14 -3.14 3.70
CA TYR A 116 -4.81 -2.79 4.19
C TYR A 116 -4.45 -1.36 3.81
N VAL A 117 -3.77 -0.69 4.73
CA VAL A 117 -3.28 0.69 4.60
C VAL A 117 -1.78 0.62 4.39
N HIS A 118 -1.31 1.22 3.30
CA HIS A 118 0.11 1.33 2.99
C HIS A 118 0.80 2.32 3.93
N LEU A 119 1.99 1.97 4.41
CA LEU A 119 2.87 2.86 5.16
C LEU A 119 3.99 3.36 4.23
N ASN A 120 4.01 4.67 3.97
CA ASN A 120 5.11 5.28 3.24
C ASN A 120 6.43 5.14 4.03
N PRO A 121 7.59 5.15 3.35
CA PRO A 121 8.89 5.11 4.01
C PRO A 121 9.03 6.14 5.14
N GLY A 122 9.60 5.72 6.27
CA GLY A 122 9.75 6.55 7.47
C GLY A 122 8.56 6.52 8.43
N VAL A 123 7.52 5.73 8.16
CA VAL A 123 6.44 5.44 9.12
C VAL A 123 6.60 4.03 9.68
N GLU A 124 6.82 3.94 11.00
CA GLU A 124 6.91 2.67 11.70
C GLU A 124 5.54 2.00 11.85
N THR A 125 5.52 0.67 11.92
CA THR A 125 4.27 -0.11 12.02
C THR A 125 3.43 0.31 13.24
N SER A 126 4.07 0.53 14.39
CA SER A 126 3.41 0.93 15.63
C SER A 126 2.79 2.34 15.53
N GLN A 127 3.48 3.26 14.86
CA GLN A 127 2.98 4.60 14.56
C GLN A 127 1.75 4.51 13.64
N GLY A 128 1.83 3.70 12.57
CA GLY A 128 0.71 3.46 11.68
C GLY A 128 -0.55 2.96 12.42
N PHE A 129 -0.40 2.00 13.33
CA PHE A 129 -1.52 1.53 14.15
C PHE A 129 -2.10 2.60 15.07
N ALA A 130 -1.25 3.40 15.74
CA ALA A 130 -1.69 4.50 16.59
C ALA A 130 -2.48 5.56 15.80
N VAL A 131 -2.03 5.87 14.59
CA VAL A 131 -2.69 6.81 13.68
C VAL A 131 -4.05 6.27 13.22
N LEU A 132 -4.17 4.97 12.93
CA LEU A 132 -5.46 4.34 12.62
C LEU A 132 -6.42 4.34 13.81
N GLU A 133 -5.91 4.18 15.03
CA GLU A 133 -6.71 4.29 16.24
C GLU A 133 -7.23 5.72 16.45
N GLN A 134 -6.40 6.73 16.20
CA GLN A 134 -6.79 8.12 16.28
C GLN A 134 -7.86 8.47 15.23
N LEU A 135 -7.76 7.93 14.02
CA LEU A 135 -8.79 8.03 13.00
C LEU A 135 -10.12 7.41 13.45
N ASP A 136 -10.10 6.24 14.09
CA ASP A 136 -11.32 5.63 14.63
C ASP A 136 -11.94 6.49 15.74
N ARG A 137 -11.12 7.07 16.62
CA ARG A 137 -11.61 7.98 17.66
C ARG A 137 -12.32 9.20 17.06
N LEU A 138 -11.78 9.75 15.98
CA LEU A 138 -12.40 10.85 15.22
C LEU A 138 -13.72 10.41 14.57
N ARG A 139 -13.72 9.30 13.84
CA ARG A 139 -14.89 8.79 13.09
C ARG A 139 -16.08 8.47 13.98
N PHE A 140 -15.81 7.82 15.10
CA PHE A 140 -16.85 7.31 15.99
C PHE A 140 -17.18 8.28 17.13
N GLY A 141 -16.69 9.53 17.09
CA GLY A 141 -16.97 10.54 18.10
C GLY A 141 -16.50 10.15 19.51
N LYS A 142 -15.48 9.28 19.62
CA LYS A 142 -14.96 8.79 20.90
C LYS A 142 -14.05 9.81 21.60
N ALA A 143 -13.74 10.92 20.95
CA ALA A 143 -13.03 12.05 21.52
C ALA A 143 -13.50 13.37 20.86
N LYS A 144 -13.31 14.49 21.56
CA LYS A 144 -13.55 15.83 21.00
C LYS A 144 -12.33 16.27 20.20
N PHE A 145 -12.54 16.63 18.94
CA PHE A 145 -11.51 17.15 18.05
C PHE A 145 -11.85 18.59 17.62
N VAL A 146 -10.83 19.42 17.47
CA VAL A 146 -10.90 20.70 16.77
C VAL A 146 -10.58 20.43 15.32
N ILE A 147 -11.57 20.64 14.45
CA ILE A 147 -11.47 20.29 13.03
C ILE A 147 -11.29 21.56 12.20
N GLN A 148 -10.18 21.65 11.49
CA GLN A 148 -9.98 22.60 10.39
C GLN A 148 -10.26 21.89 9.08
N CYS A 149 -11.15 22.42 8.24
CA CYS A 149 -11.60 21.71 7.04
C CYS A 149 -11.54 22.61 5.80
N THR A 150 -10.92 22.11 4.73
CA THR A 150 -10.91 22.72 3.40
C THR A 150 -11.43 21.73 2.36
N ASP A 151 -12.45 22.09 1.60
CA ASP A 151 -13.03 21.28 0.52
C ASP A 151 -12.95 22.05 -0.80
N GLN A 152 -12.12 21.60 -1.73
CA GLN A 152 -12.01 22.16 -3.08
C GLN A 152 -12.98 21.50 -4.07
N THR A 153 -13.89 20.66 -3.57
CA THR A 153 -14.86 19.91 -4.36
C THR A 153 -16.28 20.36 -4.07
N ASN A 154 -17.24 19.92 -4.89
CA ASN A 154 -18.66 20.16 -4.68
C ASN A 154 -19.29 19.22 -3.62
N SER A 155 -18.48 18.61 -2.73
CA SER A 155 -18.97 17.58 -1.79
C SER A 155 -19.62 18.15 -0.53
N GLU A 156 -19.48 19.46 -0.29
CA GLU A 156 -19.94 20.16 0.91
C GLU A 156 -19.39 19.56 2.22
N LEU A 157 -18.27 18.83 2.18
CA LEU A 157 -17.74 18.10 3.34
C LEU A 157 -17.51 19.06 4.51
N CYS A 158 -16.88 20.20 4.24
CA CYS A 158 -16.54 21.19 5.25
C CYS A 158 -17.70 22.09 5.67
N ASN A 159 -18.75 22.19 4.85
CA ASN A 159 -19.96 22.97 5.17
C ASN A 159 -20.87 22.21 6.14
N ARG A 160 -20.66 20.90 6.30
CA ARG A 160 -21.43 20.01 7.16
C ARG A 160 -20.64 19.64 8.42
N GLY A 161 -20.13 20.63 9.16
CA GLY A 161 -19.19 20.44 10.28
C GLY A 161 -19.56 19.31 11.26
N ALA A 162 -20.83 19.22 11.69
CA ALA A 162 -21.30 18.15 12.58
C ALA A 162 -21.34 16.74 11.95
N LYS A 163 -21.35 16.64 10.62
CA LYS A 163 -21.38 15.39 9.85
C LYS A 163 -20.02 14.92 9.36
N ILE A 164 -18.94 15.70 9.55
CA ILE A 164 -17.60 15.31 9.11
C ILE A 164 -17.21 13.91 9.64
N PRO A 165 -17.36 13.57 10.94
CA PRO A 165 -17.05 12.23 11.43
C PRO A 165 -17.81 11.11 10.69
N TYR A 166 -19.08 11.36 10.38
CA TYR A 166 -19.95 10.44 9.65
C TYR A 166 -19.47 10.25 8.21
N GLU A 167 -19.14 11.32 7.49
CA GLU A 167 -18.61 11.25 6.13
C GLU A 167 -17.26 10.51 6.10
N LEU A 168 -16.36 10.81 7.04
CA LEU A 168 -15.06 10.15 7.15
C LEU A 168 -15.19 8.65 7.43
N ALA A 169 -16.24 8.20 8.14
CA ALA A 169 -16.47 6.80 8.44
C ALA A 169 -16.75 5.95 7.20
N HIS A 170 -17.22 6.56 6.11
CA HIS A 170 -17.51 5.88 4.84
C HIS A 170 -16.31 5.82 3.89
N LEU A 171 -15.22 6.54 4.19
CA LEU A 171 -14.03 6.56 3.37
C LEU A 171 -13.03 5.51 3.87
N LYS A 172 -12.44 4.71 2.98
CA LYS A 172 -11.43 3.73 3.38
C LYS A 172 -10.04 4.38 3.46
N PRO A 173 -9.29 4.24 4.56
CA PRO A 173 -7.88 4.63 4.56
C PRO A 173 -7.10 3.70 3.63
N TRP A 174 -6.14 4.26 2.89
CA TRP A 174 -5.31 3.46 1.98
C TRP A 174 -3.81 3.80 2.05
N ASN A 175 -3.43 4.97 2.59
CA ASN A 175 -2.02 5.33 2.78
C ASN A 175 -1.83 6.19 4.05
N ILE A 176 -0.69 6.02 4.72
CA ILE A 176 -0.19 6.83 5.83
C ILE A 176 1.23 7.29 5.50
N SER A 177 1.49 8.59 5.69
CA SER A 177 2.83 9.16 5.56
C SER A 177 3.19 10.02 6.76
N ALA A 178 4.49 10.08 7.06
CA ALA A 178 5.03 11.10 7.93
C ALA A 178 4.88 12.47 7.28
N SER A 179 4.68 13.47 8.12
CA SER A 179 4.66 14.89 7.76
C SER A 179 5.46 15.68 8.81
N PRO A 180 5.92 16.91 8.51
CA PRO A 180 6.80 17.65 9.42
C PRO A 180 6.30 17.78 10.87
N ASN A 181 4.97 17.80 11.07
CA ASN A 181 4.34 17.97 12.38
C ASN A 181 3.40 16.82 12.74
N GLY A 182 3.60 15.60 12.23
CA GLY A 182 2.77 14.44 12.57
C GLY A 182 2.53 13.52 11.39
N PHE A 183 1.29 13.06 11.21
CA PHE A 183 0.95 12.08 10.18
C PHE A 183 -0.19 12.57 9.29
N VAL A 184 -0.14 12.17 8.02
CA VAL A 184 -1.22 12.34 7.06
C VAL A 184 -1.75 10.98 6.63
N LEU A 185 -3.08 10.86 6.60
CA LEU A 185 -3.79 9.71 6.04
C LEU A 185 -4.54 10.13 4.79
N TRP A 186 -4.50 9.29 3.78
CA TRP A 186 -5.36 9.44 2.61
C TRP A 186 -6.52 8.45 2.68
N LEU A 187 -7.73 8.99 2.55
CA LEU A 187 -8.99 8.26 2.58
C LEU A 187 -9.69 8.33 1.23
N GLY A 188 -10.40 7.25 0.87
CA GLY A 188 -11.17 7.15 -0.38
C GLY A 188 -10.58 6.11 -1.31
N THR A 189 -10.59 6.40 -2.62
CA THR A 189 -10.05 5.50 -3.65
C THR A 189 -8.85 6.17 -4.34
N PRO A 190 -7.67 5.52 -4.38
CA PRO A 190 -6.52 6.01 -5.13
C PRO A 190 -6.90 6.38 -6.58
N GLY A 191 -6.37 7.49 -7.10
CA GLY A 191 -6.66 7.96 -8.46
C GLY A 191 -8.04 8.60 -8.66
N ARG A 192 -8.82 8.80 -7.60
CA ARG A 192 -10.10 9.55 -7.62
C ARG A 192 -10.02 10.73 -6.66
N THR A 193 -11.18 11.27 -6.24
CA THR A 193 -11.24 12.23 -5.14
C THR A 193 -10.73 11.57 -3.85
N VAL A 194 -9.77 12.22 -3.20
CA VAL A 194 -9.16 11.75 -1.95
C VAL A 194 -9.36 12.81 -0.87
N THR A 195 -9.58 12.33 0.35
CA THR A 195 -9.63 13.16 1.55
C THR A 195 -8.38 12.92 2.37
N GLU A 196 -7.60 13.98 2.62
CA GLU A 196 -6.46 13.93 3.53
C GLU A 196 -6.92 14.25 4.95
N VAL A 197 -6.43 13.48 5.90
CA VAL A 197 -6.64 13.73 7.34
C VAL A 197 -5.27 13.84 7.98
N ARG A 198 -4.96 15.01 8.56
CA ARG A 198 -3.68 15.30 9.18
C ARG A 198 -3.84 15.47 10.67
N PHE A 199 -3.10 14.68 11.44
CA PHE A 199 -3.05 14.81 12.89
C PHE A 199 -1.78 15.56 13.28
N ASP A 200 -1.94 16.63 14.08
CA ASP A 200 -0.81 17.35 14.65
C ASP A 200 -0.23 16.55 15.82
N ALA A 201 1.09 16.33 15.80
CA ALA A 201 1.80 15.58 16.83
C ALA A 201 1.89 16.34 18.16
N ARG A 202 1.89 17.67 18.13
CA ARG A 202 1.92 18.53 19.32
C ARG A 202 0.52 18.74 19.88
N GLU A 203 -0.49 18.75 19.01
CA GLU A 203 -1.90 18.90 19.39
C GLU A 203 -2.73 17.75 18.80
N PRO A 204 -2.70 16.52 19.38
CA PRO A 204 -3.34 15.34 18.79
C PRO A 204 -4.87 15.45 18.61
N ASN A 205 -5.52 16.39 19.29
CA ASN A 205 -6.96 16.65 19.12
C ASN A 205 -7.25 17.69 18.03
N HIS A 206 -6.22 18.31 17.45
CA HIS A 206 -6.34 19.20 16.30
C HIS A 206 -6.11 18.39 15.04
N VAL A 207 -7.11 18.42 14.16
CA VAL A 207 -7.10 17.68 12.91
C VAL A 207 -7.39 18.62 11.75
N SER A 208 -6.54 18.57 10.74
CA SER A 208 -6.78 19.26 9.48
C SER A 208 -7.28 18.26 8.45
N ILE A 209 -8.41 18.58 7.81
CA ILE A 209 -9.03 17.76 6.77
C ILE A 209 -9.01 18.56 5.48
N SER A 210 -8.44 17.99 4.42
CA SER A 210 -8.48 18.58 3.09
C SER A 210 -9.10 17.61 2.10
N ARG A 211 -9.86 18.12 1.13
CA ARG A 211 -10.37 17.33 0.01
C ARG A 211 -10.04 18.06 -1.29
N ASN A 212 -9.12 17.48 -2.06
CA ASN A 212 -8.54 18.10 -3.25
C ASN A 212 -8.79 17.24 -4.51
N ILE A 213 -8.82 17.89 -5.67
CA ILE A 213 -8.80 17.25 -6.99
C ILE A 213 -7.73 17.94 -7.85
N PRO A 214 -6.76 17.22 -8.43
CA PRO A 214 -6.51 15.78 -8.25
C PRO A 214 -5.91 15.46 -6.88
N ALA A 215 -5.91 14.19 -6.47
CA ALA A 215 -5.11 13.74 -5.34
C ALA A 215 -3.61 13.97 -5.66
N PRO A 216 -2.79 14.45 -4.70
CA PRO A 216 -1.35 14.54 -4.91
C PRO A 216 -0.76 13.14 -5.15
N PHE A 217 0.12 13.05 -6.14
CA PHE A 217 0.80 11.84 -6.60
C PHE A 217 2.12 11.62 -5.84
#